data_AF-A0A519VGD4-F1
#
_entry.id   AF-A0A519VGD4-F1
#
_cell.length_a   1.000
_cell.length_b   1.000
_cell.length_c   1.000
_cell.angle_alpha   90.00
_cell.angle_beta   90.00
_cell.angle_gamma   90.00
#
_symmetry.space_group_name_H-M   'P 1'
#
loop_
_entity.id
_entity.type
_entity.pdbx_description
1 polymer ?
#
loop_
_entity_poly.entity_id
_entity_poly.type
_entity_poly.pdbx_seq_one_letter_code
_entity_poly.pdbx_strand_id
1 'polypeptide(L)'
;MKLRTFIALFILTFVVISIIYDNFYTKSLISGRYIYNYEETLEGPNKGDNLLLKQNGEFESDTWGKGTYKINGTRLNLSYSYSYGQAAYECSIYRPYFWGKPRISINSDLGYFFEKID
;
A
#
# COMPACT_ATOMS: atom_id res chain seq x y z
N MET A 1 -10.63 -11.87 39.33
CA MET A 1 -11.30 -11.23 38.18
C MET A 1 -12.28 -12.23 37.58
N LYS A 2 -13.53 -11.84 37.28
CA LYS A 2 -14.52 -12.80 36.73
C LYS A 2 -14.15 -13.15 35.27
N LEU A 3 -14.33 -14.41 34.86
CA LEU A 3 -14.03 -14.89 33.50
C LEU A 3 -14.63 -13.99 32.41
N ARG A 4 -15.86 -13.49 32.62
CA ARG A 4 -16.53 -12.54 31.70
C ARG A 4 -15.76 -11.23 31.50
N THR A 5 -15.19 -10.68 32.58
CA THR A 5 -14.38 -9.45 32.52
C THR A 5 -13.06 -9.70 31.77
N PHE A 6 -12.45 -10.87 31.97
CA PHE A 6 -11.25 -11.26 31.23
C PHE A 6 -11.53 -11.39 29.72
N ILE A 7 -12.62 -12.09 29.35
CA ILE A 7 -13.03 -12.24 27.95
C ILE A 7 -13.30 -10.88 27.30
N ALA A 8 -14.02 -9.99 28.00
CA ALA A 8 -14.31 -8.65 27.48
C ALA A 8 -13.03 -7.83 27.23
N LEU A 9 -12.08 -7.86 28.17
CA LEU A 9 -10.78 -7.21 28.01
C LEU A 9 -9.99 -7.79 26.84
N PHE A 10 -9.95 -9.10 26.71
CA PHE A 10 -9.26 -9.76 25.60
C PHE A 10 -9.84 -9.35 24.24
N ILE A 11 -11.17 -9.35 24.09
CA ILE A 11 -11.83 -8.92 22.85
C ILE A 11 -11.51 -7.46 22.55
N LEU A 12 -11.60 -6.59 23.55
CA LEU A 12 -11.29 -5.17 23.38
C LEU A 12 -9.84 -4.97 22.92
N THR A 13 -8.88 -5.63 23.58
CA THR A 13 -7.47 -5.57 23.19
C THR A 13 -7.25 -6.09 21.78
N PHE A 14 -7.86 -7.20 21.41
CA PHE A 14 -7.76 -7.77 20.06
C PHE A 14 -8.29 -6.82 18.98
N VAL A 15 -9.43 -6.17 19.23
CA VAL A 15 -10.01 -5.17 18.31
C VAL A 15 -9.07 -3.96 18.16
N VAL A 16 -8.55 -3.42 19.26
CA VAL A 16 -7.62 -2.28 19.22
C VAL A 16 -6.35 -2.62 18.44
N ILE A 17 -5.77 -3.80 18.68
CA ILE A 17 -4.59 -4.27 17.94
C ILE A 17 -4.90 -4.41 16.45
N SER A 18 -6.07 -4.96 16.10
CA SER A 18 -6.48 -5.13 14.70
C SER A 18 -6.60 -3.79 13.98
N ILE A 19 -7.20 -2.78 14.62
CA ILE A 19 -7.31 -1.42 14.07
C ILE A 19 -5.94 -0.78 13.87
N ILE A 20 -5.04 -0.90 14.86
CA ILE A 20 -3.68 -0.35 14.76
C ILE A 20 -2.92 -1.04 13.63
N TYR A 21 -2.98 -2.37 13.56
CA TYR A 21 -2.30 -3.15 12.54
C TYR A 21 -2.73 -2.74 11.12
N ASP A 22 -4.04 -2.56 10.90
CA ASP A 22 -4.60 -2.20 9.60
C ASP A 22 -4.20 -0.80 9.12
N ASN A 23 -3.87 0.11 10.04
CA ASN A 23 -3.47 1.48 9.74
C ASN A 23 -1.95 1.71 9.77
N PHE A 24 -1.16 0.69 10.15
CA PHE A 24 0.28 0.80 10.28
C PHE A 24 1.04 -0.02 9.24
N TYR A 25 1.84 0.68 8.43
CA TYR A 25 2.64 0.10 7.35
C TYR A 25 4.10 0.52 7.48
N THR A 26 5.01 -0.43 7.32
CA THR A 26 6.45 -0.20 7.30
C THR A 26 7.02 -0.56 5.93
N LYS A 27 8.21 -0.05 5.60
CA LYS A 27 8.89 -0.37 4.34
C LYS A 27 9.09 -1.87 4.16
N SER A 28 9.44 -2.59 5.23
CA SER A 28 9.58 -4.05 5.19
C SER A 28 8.28 -4.75 4.79
N LEU A 29 7.16 -4.33 5.38
CA LEU A 29 5.85 -4.96 5.14
C LEU A 29 5.33 -4.73 3.70
N ILE A 30 5.55 -3.53 3.15
CA ILE A 30 5.09 -3.20 1.80
C ILE A 30 6.16 -3.43 0.72
N SER A 31 7.41 -3.71 1.07
CA SER A 31 8.42 -4.01 0.07
C SER A 31 8.07 -5.31 -0.66
N GLY A 32 8.34 -5.34 -1.96
CA GLY A 32 7.99 -6.45 -2.84
C GLY A 32 7.56 -5.96 -4.22
N ARG A 33 7.30 -6.92 -5.10
CA ARG A 33 6.79 -6.67 -6.43
C ARG A 33 5.26 -6.67 -6.43
N TYR A 34 4.72 -5.73 -7.20
CA TYR A 34 3.31 -5.57 -7.42
C TYR A 34 2.99 -5.51 -8.92
N ILE A 35 1.79 -5.96 -9.28
CA ILE A 35 1.28 -5.92 -10.65
C ILE A 35 -0.08 -5.21 -10.69
N TYR A 36 -0.30 -4.41 -11.73
CA TYR A 36 -1.58 -3.76 -12.00
C TYR A 36 -2.41 -4.62 -12.97
N ASN A 37 -3.62 -5.03 -12.57
CA ASN A 37 -4.44 -5.97 -13.34
C ASN A 37 -5.69 -5.35 -14.01
N TYR A 38 -5.84 -4.03 -13.92
CA TYR A 38 -6.99 -3.31 -14.45
C TYR A 38 -6.70 -2.73 -15.83
N GLU A 39 -7.75 -2.36 -16.54
CA GLU A 39 -7.62 -1.70 -17.85
C GLU A 39 -6.91 -0.34 -17.71
N GLU A 40 -6.41 0.14 -18.85
CA GLU A 40 -5.70 1.42 -18.99
C GLU A 40 -6.45 2.59 -18.32
N THR A 41 -5.70 3.40 -17.60
CA THR A 41 -6.14 4.71 -17.12
C THR A 41 -5.50 5.83 -17.92
N LEU A 42 -6.26 6.88 -18.26
CA LEU A 42 -5.79 8.06 -19.00
C LEU A 42 -4.49 8.66 -18.47
N GLU A 43 -4.31 8.70 -17.15
CA GLU A 43 -3.09 9.15 -16.48
C GLU A 43 -2.72 8.19 -15.34
N GLY A 44 -2.08 7.07 -15.68
CA GLY A 44 -1.68 6.08 -14.70
C GLY A 44 -1.17 4.78 -15.32
N PRO A 45 -1.12 3.69 -14.53
CA PRO A 45 -0.60 2.40 -14.97
C PRO A 45 -1.50 1.72 -15.99
N ASN A 46 -0.87 0.93 -16.85
CA ASN A 46 -1.53 0.02 -17.78
C ASN A 46 -1.59 -1.40 -17.22
N LYS A 47 -2.52 -2.19 -17.76
CA LYS A 47 -2.65 -3.61 -17.43
C LYS A 47 -1.31 -4.34 -17.64
N GLY A 48 -0.81 -4.98 -16.60
CA GLY A 48 0.47 -5.68 -16.58
C GLY A 48 1.65 -4.85 -16.10
N ASP A 49 1.48 -3.55 -15.85
CA ASP A 49 2.54 -2.69 -15.32
C ASP A 49 2.98 -3.20 -13.94
N ASN A 50 4.29 -3.16 -13.72
CA ASN A 50 4.91 -3.57 -12.48
C ASN A 50 5.28 -2.35 -11.63
N LEU A 51 5.20 -2.54 -10.31
CA LEU A 51 5.74 -1.64 -9.31
C LEU A 51 6.56 -2.46 -8.29
N LEU A 52 7.86 -2.18 -8.20
CA LEU A 52 8.76 -2.78 -7.22
C LEU A 52 9.06 -1.75 -6.13
N LEU A 53 8.66 -2.04 -4.90
CA LEU A 53 9.04 -1.25 -3.72
C LEU A 53 10.21 -1.93 -2.99
N LYS A 54 11.34 -1.25 -2.90
CA LYS A 54 12.55 -1.76 -2.23
C LYS A 54 12.61 -1.32 -0.76
N GLN A 55 13.14 -2.16 0.12
CA GLN A 55 13.23 -1.86 1.56
C GLN A 55 14.00 -0.58 1.90
N ASN A 56 14.94 -0.15 1.05
CA ASN A 56 15.68 1.09 1.23
C ASN A 56 14.81 2.35 1.02
N GLY A 57 13.61 2.23 0.44
CA GLY A 57 12.74 3.37 0.12
C GLY A 57 12.87 3.85 -1.33
N GLU A 58 13.50 3.08 -2.20
CA GLU A 58 13.48 3.29 -3.65
C GLU A 58 12.37 2.48 -4.31
N PHE A 59 11.88 2.92 -5.45
CA PHE A 59 10.97 2.13 -6.28
C PHE A 59 11.40 2.08 -7.74
N GLU A 60 10.93 1.05 -8.44
CA GLU A 60 10.99 0.94 -9.90
C GLU A 60 9.59 0.62 -10.42
N SER A 61 9.14 1.32 -11.46
CA SER A 61 7.80 1.22 -12.03
C SER A 61 7.86 1.32 -13.54
N ASP A 62 7.06 0.50 -14.22
CA ASP A 62 6.91 0.58 -15.68
C ASP A 62 6.21 1.87 -16.10
N THR A 63 5.34 2.41 -15.23
CA THR A 63 4.57 3.65 -15.44
C THR A 63 5.37 4.92 -15.14
N TRP A 64 6.00 4.97 -13.96
CA TRP A 64 6.63 6.20 -13.44
C TRP A 64 8.17 6.16 -13.42
N GLY A 65 8.77 5.10 -13.96
CA GLY A 65 10.21 4.91 -13.96
C GLY A 65 10.76 4.65 -12.56
N LYS A 66 11.87 5.29 -12.20
CA LYS A 66 12.57 5.06 -10.93
C LYS A 66 12.51 6.28 -10.02
N GLY A 67 12.43 6.04 -8.72
CA GLY A 67 12.35 7.12 -7.75
C GLY A 67 12.45 6.65 -6.31
N THR A 68 11.97 7.50 -5.40
CA THR A 68 11.90 7.19 -3.96
C THR A 68 10.46 7.20 -3.49
N TYR A 69 10.19 6.48 -2.41
CA TYR A 69 8.88 6.46 -1.79
C TYR A 69 8.93 6.71 -0.29
N LYS A 70 7.87 7.29 0.24
CA LYS A 70 7.64 7.50 1.67
C LYS A 70 6.29 6.94 2.08
N ILE A 71 6.22 6.39 3.28
CA ILE A 71 4.99 5.89 3.88
C ILE A 71 4.60 6.83 5.01
N ASN A 72 3.35 7.26 5.04
CA ASN A 72 2.79 8.03 6.15
C ASN A 72 1.42 7.44 6.52
N GLY A 73 1.39 6.59 7.55
CA GLY A 73 0.21 5.81 7.90
C GLY A 73 -0.19 4.90 6.73
N THR A 74 -1.37 5.12 6.17
CA THR A 74 -1.90 4.42 5.00
C THR A 74 -1.53 5.07 3.67
N ARG A 75 -0.79 6.19 3.65
CA ARG A 75 -0.41 6.88 2.40
C ARG A 75 0.96 6.43 1.91
N LEU A 76 1.08 6.26 0.61
CA LEU A 76 2.33 5.98 -0.10
C LEU A 76 2.59 7.10 -1.11
N ASN A 77 3.66 7.86 -0.88
CA ASN A 77 4.02 8.96 -1.78
C ASN A 77 5.21 8.53 -2.61
N LEU A 78 5.03 8.45 -3.91
CA LEU A 78 6.08 8.21 -4.91
C LEU A 78 6.63 9.55 -5.37
N SER A 79 7.95 9.67 -5.46
CA SER A 79 8.63 10.87 -5.98
C SER A 79 9.65 10.43 -7.02
N TYR A 80 9.53 10.97 -8.23
CA TYR A 80 10.33 10.58 -9.40
C TYR A 80 10.65 11.78 -10.28
N SER A 81 11.69 11.62 -11.10
CA SER A 81 12.08 12.61 -12.10
C SER A 81 11.72 12.09 -13.48
N TYR A 82 11.20 12.98 -14.31
CA TYR A 82 10.86 12.74 -15.71
C TYR A 82 11.37 13.88 -16.59
N SER A 83 11.16 13.79 -17.90
CA SER A 83 11.73 14.73 -18.89
C SER A 83 11.38 16.21 -18.65
N TYR A 84 10.28 16.50 -17.95
CA TYR A 84 9.82 17.85 -17.65
C TYR A 84 10.07 18.30 -16.20
N GLY A 85 10.79 17.50 -15.39
CA GLY A 85 11.19 17.88 -14.04
C GLY A 85 10.89 16.82 -12.98
N GLN A 86 10.56 17.25 -11.78
CA GLN A 86 10.18 16.37 -10.68
C GLN A 86 8.66 16.23 -10.61
N ALA A 87 8.19 15.02 -10.33
CA ALA A 87 6.80 14.71 -10.13
C ALA A 87 6.62 13.87 -8.86
N ALA A 88 5.40 13.88 -8.34
CA ALA A 88 5.00 13.03 -7.24
C ALA A 88 3.62 12.42 -7.51
N TYR A 89 3.39 11.22 -7.00
CA TYR A 89 2.12 10.53 -7.07
C TYR A 89 1.77 9.96 -5.69
N GLU A 90 0.58 10.28 -5.18
CA GLU A 90 0.09 9.80 -3.89
C GLU A 90 -0.87 8.63 -4.10
N CYS A 91 -0.56 7.50 -3.46
CA CYS A 91 -1.39 6.30 -3.43
C CYS A 91 -1.84 6.03 -1.99
N SER A 92 -2.83 5.15 -1.85
CA SER A 92 -3.22 4.59 -0.54
C SER A 92 -2.83 3.13 -0.42
N ILE A 93 -2.46 2.69 0.78
CA ILE A 93 -2.15 1.31 1.13
C ILE A 93 -3.28 0.79 2.00
N TYR A 94 -3.77 -0.42 1.70
CA TYR A 94 -4.77 -1.09 2.53
C TYR A 94 -4.54 -2.60 2.54
N ARG A 95 -5.10 -3.30 3.55
CA ARG A 95 -5.17 -4.76 3.57
C ARG A 95 -6.62 -5.20 3.41
N PRO A 96 -6.93 -6.09 2.46
CA PRO A 96 -8.25 -6.70 2.41
C PRO A 96 -8.45 -7.54 3.68
N TYR A 97 -9.61 -7.39 4.33
CA TYR A 97 -10.00 -8.13 5.54
C TYR A 97 -9.05 -7.97 6.74
N PHE A 98 -8.41 -6.80 6.92
CA PHE A 98 -7.48 -6.45 8.01
C PHE A 98 -6.12 -7.21 8.02
N TRP A 99 -6.06 -8.42 7.43
CA TRP A 99 -4.90 -9.32 7.52
C TRP A 99 -4.39 -9.83 6.16
N GLY A 100 -5.03 -9.45 5.06
CA GLY A 100 -4.59 -9.81 3.73
C GLY A 100 -3.26 -9.17 3.33
N LYS A 101 -2.69 -9.61 2.20
CA LYS A 101 -1.51 -8.97 1.61
C LYS A 101 -1.82 -7.49 1.32
N PRO A 102 -0.90 -6.56 1.64
CA PRO A 102 -1.12 -5.15 1.39
C PRO A 102 -1.28 -4.90 -0.12
N ARG A 103 -2.23 -4.04 -0.47
CA ARG A 103 -2.51 -3.55 -1.83
C ARG A 103 -2.22 -2.06 -1.89
N ILE A 104 -1.83 -1.58 -3.06
CA ILE A 104 -1.60 -0.15 -3.30
C ILE A 104 -2.74 0.35 -4.19
N SER A 105 -3.71 1.03 -3.60
CA SER A 105 -4.80 1.71 -4.29
C SER A 105 -4.27 2.93 -5.04
N ILE A 106 -4.50 2.94 -6.35
CA ILE A 106 -4.18 4.04 -7.26
C ILE A 106 -5.37 4.98 -7.37
N ASN A 107 -6.57 4.42 -7.47
CA ASN A 107 -7.82 5.17 -7.47
C ASN A 107 -8.85 4.42 -6.63
N SER A 108 -9.15 4.98 -5.45
CA SER A 108 -10.08 4.38 -4.50
C SER A 108 -11.52 4.38 -4.99
N ASP A 109 -11.92 5.36 -5.81
CA ASP A 109 -13.28 5.46 -6.36
C ASP A 109 -13.53 4.39 -7.42
N LEU A 110 -12.52 4.08 -8.24
CA LEU A 110 -12.57 3.04 -9.26
C LEU A 110 -12.21 1.65 -8.73
N GLY A 111 -11.67 1.56 -7.50
CA GLY A 111 -11.19 0.32 -6.91
C GLY A 111 -9.95 -0.25 -7.62
N TYR A 112 -9.18 0.59 -8.31
CA TYR A 112 -7.99 0.18 -9.04
C TYR A 112 -6.78 0.12 -8.13
N PHE A 113 -6.07 -1.00 -8.14
CA PHE A 113 -4.93 -1.23 -7.27
C PHE A 113 -3.86 -2.11 -7.91
N PHE A 114 -2.67 -1.98 -7.36
CA PHE A 114 -1.56 -2.91 -7.54
C PHE A 114 -1.67 -4.05 -6.52
N GLU A 115 -1.62 -5.29 -7.01
CA GLU A 115 -1.64 -6.50 -6.20
C GLU A 115 -0.21 -7.00 -5.94
N LYS A 116 0.09 -7.33 -4.69
CA LYS A 116 1.40 -7.84 -4.30
C LYS A 116 1.56 -9.29 -4.74
N ILE A 117 2.58 -9.57 -5.56
CA ILE A 117 2.85 -10.92 -6.09
C ILE A 117 3.98 -11.65 -5.37
N ASP A 118 4.86 -10.90 -4.69
CA ASP A 118 5.95 -11.44 -3.85
C ASP A 118 5.59 -11.39 -2.34
#